data_AF-A0A381NJ05-F1
#
_entry.id   AF-A0A381NJ05-F1
#
_cell.length_a   1.000
_cell.length_b   1.000
_cell.length_c   1.000
_cell.angle_alpha   90.00
_cell.angle_beta   90.00
_cell.angle_gamma   90.00
#
_symmetry.space_group_name_H-M   'P 1'
#
loop_
_entity.id
_entity.type
_entity.pdbx_description
1 polymer ?
#
loop_
_entity_poly.entity_id
_entity_poly.type
_entity_poly.pdbx_seq_one_letter_code
_entity_poly.pdbx_strand_id
1 'polypeptide(L)' 'MKLERNAPCHCGSGKKYKKCCMAKSTQISSRTAMVLFALLISAAVLGVAVSMNNAGDGAGGTRRIWSAEHGHWHDVQ' A
#
# COMPACT_ATOMS: atom_id res chain seq x y z
N MET A 1 -23.84 9.60 -36.50
CA MET A 1 -22.93 8.45 -36.38
C MET A 1 -22.58 8.26 -34.90
N LYS A 2 -22.80 7.09 -34.31
CA LYS A 2 -22.33 6.81 -32.94
C LYS A 2 -20.83 6.50 -33.01
N LEU A 3 -20.00 7.44 -32.62
CA LEU A 3 -18.55 7.25 -32.57
C LEU A 3 -18.19 6.42 -31.34
N GLU A 4 -17.70 5.19 -31.56
CA GLU A 4 -17.24 4.27 -30.52
C GLU A 4 -15.89 4.77 -29.96
N ARG A 5 -15.71 4.73 -28.62
CA ARG A 5 -14.50 5.28 -27.97
C ARG A 5 -13.21 4.61 -28.42
N ASN A 6 -13.28 3.31 -28.73
CA ASN A 6 -12.13 2.54 -29.16
C ASN A 6 -11.94 2.52 -30.69
N ALA A 7 -12.89 3.04 -31.48
CA ALA A 7 -12.82 3.05 -32.94
C ALA A 7 -11.71 4.01 -33.46
N PRO A 8 -11.22 3.81 -34.69
CA PRO A 8 -10.34 4.77 -35.35
C PRO A 8 -10.96 6.16 -35.38
N CYS A 9 -10.16 7.18 -35.08
CA CYS A 9 -10.62 8.55 -35.07
C CYS A 9 -10.88 9.07 -36.49
N HIS A 10 -12.03 9.72 -36.69
CA HIS A 10 -12.45 10.23 -37.99
C HIS A 10 -11.60 11.41 -38.50
N CYS A 11 -10.75 12.01 -37.66
CA CYS A 11 -9.86 13.11 -38.05
C CYS A 11 -8.64 12.66 -38.88
N GLY A 12 -8.55 11.38 -39.26
CA GLY A 12 -7.45 10.85 -40.08
C GLY A 12 -6.16 10.55 -39.30
N SER A 13 -6.15 10.70 -37.98
CA SER A 13 -4.93 10.48 -37.17
C SER A 13 -4.51 9.02 -36.99
N GLY A 14 -5.36 8.06 -37.36
CA GLY A 14 -5.15 6.62 -37.14
C GLY A 14 -5.20 6.18 -35.66
N LYS A 15 -5.34 7.11 -34.70
CA LYS A 15 -5.42 6.82 -33.26
C LYS A 15 -6.85 6.45 -32.85
N LYS A 16 -7.01 5.74 -31.73
CA LYS A 16 -8.34 5.48 -31.13
C LYS A 16 -9.02 6.81 -30.77
N TYR A 17 -10.32 6.93 -31.00
CA TYR A 17 -11.10 8.16 -30.75
C TYR A 17 -10.88 8.73 -29.33
N LYS A 18 -10.90 7.87 -28.30
CA LYS A 18 -10.61 8.23 -26.89
C LYS A 18 -9.21 8.80 -26.61
N LYS A 19 -8.25 8.56 -27.51
CA LYS A 19 -6.86 9.04 -27.40
C LYS A 19 -6.56 10.20 -28.37
N CYS A 20 -7.56 10.67 -29.12
CA CYS A 20 -7.40 11.73 -30.11
C CYS A 20 -8.41 12.86 -29.85
N CYS A 21 -9.51 12.93 -30.60
CA CYS A 21 -10.51 14.01 -30.45
C CYS A 21 -11.32 13.93 -29.14
N MET A 22 -11.23 12.82 -28.39
CA MET A 22 -11.86 12.66 -27.07
C MET A 22 -10.82 12.47 -25.96
N ALA A 23 -9.58 12.92 -26.17
CA ALA A 23 -8.54 12.85 -25.15
C ALA A 23 -8.94 13.72 -23.94
N LYS A 24 -9.41 13.09 -22.85
CA LYS A 24 -9.66 13.76 -21.58
C LYS A 24 -8.32 14.04 -20.91
N SER A 25 -8.06 15.29 -20.54
CA SER A 25 -6.78 15.75 -19.95
C SER A 25 -6.53 15.23 -18.52
N THR A 26 -7.45 14.46 -17.94
CA THR A 26 -7.29 13.81 -16.63
C THR A 26 -6.90 12.35 -16.82
N GLN A 27 -5.66 12.10 -17.26
CA GLN A 27 -5.09 10.76 -17.28
C GLN A 27 -3.82 10.78 -16.44
N ILE A 28 -3.91 10.31 -15.20
CA ILE A 28 -2.71 9.92 -14.45
C ILE A 28 -2.02 8.86 -15.30
N SER A 29 -0.81 9.17 -15.75
CA SER A 29 -0.01 8.24 -16.53
C SER A 29 0.14 6.94 -15.75
N SER A 30 0.02 5.80 -16.43
CA SER A 30 0.22 4.48 -15.80
C SER A 30 1.55 4.42 -15.04
N ARG A 31 2.59 5.10 -15.54
CA ARG A 31 3.88 5.23 -14.84
C ARG A 31 3.75 6.00 -13.52
N THR A 32 3.08 7.15 -13.54
CA THR A 32 2.83 7.95 -12.33
C THR A 32 1.98 7.17 -11.33
N ALA A 33 0.95 6.45 -11.78
CA ALA A 33 0.15 5.58 -10.91
C ALA A 33 1.01 4.48 -10.26
N MET A 34 1.86 3.79 -11.04
CA MET A 34 2.76 2.77 -10.50
C MET A 34 3.73 3.33 -9.46
N VAL A 35 4.29 4.53 -9.69
CA VAL A 35 5.18 5.19 -8.72
C VAL A 35 4.42 5.51 -7.42
N LEU A 36 3.21 6.07 -7.51
CA LEU A 36 2.42 6.37 -6.32
C LEU A 36 2.06 5.10 -5.53
N PHE A 37 1.65 4.03 -6.21
CA PHE A 37 1.40 2.75 -5.56
C PHE A 37 2.67 2.16 -4.92
N ALA A 38 3.81 2.21 -5.62
CA ALA A 38 5.08 1.72 -5.06
C ALA A 38 5.49 2.50 -3.80
N LEU A 39 5.30 3.82 -3.78
CA LEU A 39 5.56 4.63 -2.59
C LEU A 39 4.64 4.26 -1.42
N LEU A 40 3.33 4.10 -1.67
CA LEU A 40 2.37 3.69 -0.64
C LEU A 40 2.68 2.30 -0.07
N ILE A 41 2.98 1.33 -0.94
CA ILE A 41 3.35 -0.04 -0.53
C ILE A 41 4.69 -0.02 0.22
N SER A 42 5.68 0.75 -0.22
CA SER A 42 6.95 0.87 0.49
C SER A 42 6.78 1.46 1.89
N ALA A 43 5.94 2.50 2.05
CA ALA A 43 5.65 3.08 3.35
C ALA A 43 4.92 2.10 4.27
N ALA A 44 3.96 1.32 3.73
CA ALA A 44 3.26 0.29 4.49
C ALA A 44 4.21 -0.82 4.95
N VAL A 45 5.07 -1.33 4.05
CA VAL A 45 6.06 -2.37 4.38
C VAL A 45 7.08 -1.87 5.41
N LEU A 46 7.57 -0.64 5.25
CA LEU A 46 8.45 -0.01 6.25
C LEU A 46 7.75 0.15 7.60
N GLY A 47 6.50 0.59 7.62
CA GLY A 47 5.70 0.72 8.85
C GLY A 47 5.52 -0.62 9.58
N VAL A 48 5.23 -1.70 8.84
CA VAL A 48 5.12 -3.05 9.42
C VAL A 48 6.47 -3.53 9.97
N ALA A 49 7.56 -3.37 9.21
CA ALA A 49 8.89 -3.76 9.66
C ALA A 49 9.32 -3.01 10.94
N VAL A 50 9.07 -1.69 10.98
CA VAL A 50 9.30 -0.87 12.19
C VAL A 50 8.42 -1.35 13.35
N SER A 51 7.14 -1.63 13.11
CA SER A 51 6.26 -2.16 14.15
C SER A 51 6.73 -3.53 14.68
N MET A 52 7.24 -4.40 13.82
CA MET A 52 7.79 -5.70 14.22
C MET A 52 9.07 -5.54 15.04
N ASN A 53 9.94 -4.59 14.69
CA ASN A 53 11.16 -4.32 15.45
C ASN A 53 10.87 -3.71 16.83
N ASN A 54 9.84 -2.85 16.95
CA ASN A 54 9.41 -2.29 18.24
C ASN A 54 8.59 -3.29 19.08
N ALA A 55 8.00 -4.32 18.48
CA ALA A 55 7.30 -5.39 19.20
C ALA A 55 8.27 -6.35 19.94
N GLY A 56 9.58 -6.24 19.69
CA GLY A 56 10.61 -7.01 20.37
C GLY A 56 10.77 -6.70 21.87
N ASP A 57 10.31 -5.53 22.33
CA ASP A 57 10.47 -5.12 23.73
C ASP A 57 9.41 -5.74 24.67
N GLY A 58 8.36 -6.37 24.12
CA GLY A 58 7.33 -7.08 24.91
C GLY A 58 7.63 -8.56 25.19
N ALA A 59 8.67 -9.11 24.56
CA ALA A 59 9.16 -10.47 24.80
C ALA A 59 10.55 -10.47 25.47
N GLY A 60 10.96 -9.31 26.02
CA GLY A 60 12.14 -9.16 26.86
C GLY A 60 11.84 -9.52 28.31
N GLY A 61 11.84 -10.81 28.63
CA GLY A 61 12.59 -11.26 29.80
C GLY A 61 11.97 -11.25 31.21
N THR A 62 10.65 -11.12 31.44
CA THR A 62 10.17 -11.48 32.79
C THR A 62 9.93 -12.99 32.89
N ARG A 63 10.96 -13.71 33.34
CA ARG A 63 10.77 -15.04 33.93
C ARG A 63 9.87 -14.84 35.14
N ARG A 64 8.57 -15.09 34.99
CA ARG A 64 7.63 -15.02 36.11
C ARG A 64 7.64 -16.32 36.89
N ILE A 65 7.77 -16.22 38.21
CA ILE A 65 7.68 -17.35 39.12
C ILE A 65 6.41 -17.24 39.97
N TRP A 66 5.79 -18.39 40.25
CA TRP A 66 4.60 -18.49 41.07
C TRP A 66 4.97 -18.66 42.54
N SER A 67 4.49 -17.77 43.41
CA SER A 67 4.66 -17.91 44.86
C SER A 67 3.41 -18.53 45.50
N ALA A 68 3.48 -19.80 45.85
CA ALA A 68 2.37 -20.54 46.47
C ALA A 68 1.91 -19.94 47.81
N GLU A 69 2.78 -19.22 48.49
CA GLU A 69 2.54 -18.49 49.74
C GLU A 69 1.62 -17.27 49.59
N HIS A 70 1.65 -16.60 48.44
CA HIS A 70 0.95 -15.34 48.22
C HIS A 70 -0.04 -15.37 47.05
N GLY A 71 -0.20 -16.50 46.35
CA GLY A 71 -1.23 -16.70 45.32
C GLY A 71 -1.14 -15.74 44.12
N HIS A 72 0.04 -15.18 43.85
CA HIS A 72 0.26 -14.30 42.69
C HIS A 72 1.60 -14.56 42.03
N TRP A 73 1.70 -14.09 40.78
CA TRP A 73 2.92 -14.12 39.97
C TRP A 73 3.82 -12.93 40.32
N HIS A 74 5.13 -13.17 40.38
CA HIS A 74 6.14 -12.14 40.52
C HIS A 74 7.05 -12.15 39.31
N ASP A 75 7.49 -10.97 38.88
CA ASP A 75 8.54 -10.82 37.87
C ASP A 75 9.90 -11.00 38.54
N VAL A 76 10.76 -11.85 37.98
CA VAL A 76 12.16 -11.98 38.40
C VAL A 76 12.99 -10.95 37.64
N GLN A 77 13.61 -10.03 38.37
CA GLN A 77 14.56 -9.04 37.86
C GLN A 77 15.99 -9.58 37.88
#